data_AF-A0A4Q6UDZ6-F1
#
_entry.id   AF-A0A4Q6UDZ6-F1
#
_cell.length_a   1.000
_cell.length_b   1.000
_cell.length_c   1.000
_cell.angle_alpha   90.00
_cell.angle_beta   90.00
_cell.angle_gamma   90.00
#
_symmetry.space_group_name_H-M   'P 1'
#
loop_
_entity.id
_entity.type
_entity.pdbx_description
1 polymer ?
#
loop_
_entity_poly.entity_id
_entity_poly.type
_entity_poly.pdbx_seq_one_letter_code
_entity_poly.pdbx_strand_id
1 'polypeptide(L)'
;MTERDLLSQLADTQATAHARQQATGGQGLTVDALPTVYRGTQFRSALEASWAATLDSYGIAWLYEPQLVTLPSGARYLPDFHLPALGTWIEVKGDGVPRVEKAFEFGGMLACSCPRLACTCRWPGGELVLVGHPPRQGAPGVDERYAHWPVRALRRLAWRTHHMRWTSTRGRAAWFTRCPDCDAHGWFDAARCRACRGPLAGAHGHQPGADEVSFVRVTGPAVDDEGAAA
;
A
#
# COMPACT_ATOMS: atom_id res chain seq x y z
N MET A 1 -13.27 10.99 15.71
CA MET A 1 -13.06 11.92 14.59
C MET A 1 -13.36 13.31 15.11
N THR A 2 -12.36 14.19 15.08
CA THR A 2 -12.45 15.56 15.60
C THR A 2 -12.91 16.53 14.51
N GLU A 3 -13.36 17.73 14.90
CA GLU A 3 -13.69 18.81 13.96
C GLU A 3 -12.49 19.17 13.06
N ARG A 4 -11.27 19.13 13.61
CA ARG A 4 -10.04 19.34 12.85
C ARG A 4 -9.83 18.25 11.78
N ASP A 5 -10.13 17.00 12.10
CA ASP A 5 -10.03 15.89 11.14
C ASP A 5 -11.02 16.07 9.98
N LEU A 6 -12.24 16.50 10.29
CA LEU A 6 -13.28 16.78 9.28
C LEU A 6 -12.88 17.93 8.35
N LEU A 7 -12.36 19.03 8.90
CA LEU A 7 -11.88 20.16 8.09
C LEU A 7 -10.69 19.75 7.19
N SER A 8 -9.76 18.95 7.71
CA SER A 8 -8.65 18.41 6.91
C SER A 8 -9.15 17.52 5.76
N GLN A 9 -10.11 16.63 6.04
CA GLN A 9 -10.70 15.76 5.01
C GLN A 9 -11.42 16.55 3.92
N LEU A 10 -12.13 17.63 4.28
CA LEU A 10 -12.77 18.52 3.32
C LEU A 10 -11.74 19.23 2.43
N ALA A 11 -10.67 19.74 3.03
CA ALA A 11 -9.58 20.38 2.30
C ALA A 11 -8.91 19.41 1.31
N ASP A 12 -8.61 18.18 1.74
CA ASP A 12 -8.05 17.14 0.88
C ASP A 12 -9.00 16.78 -0.28
N THR A 13 -10.30 16.76 -0.01
CA THR A 13 -11.34 16.48 -1.03
C THR A 13 -11.38 17.58 -2.09
N GLN A 14 -11.36 18.85 -1.68
CA GLN A 14 -11.30 20.00 -2.58
C GLN A 14 -10.01 20.01 -3.40
N ALA A 15 -8.86 19.79 -2.75
CA ALA A 15 -7.56 19.74 -3.42
C ALA A 15 -7.49 18.59 -4.44
N THR A 16 -8.09 17.43 -4.13
CA THR A 16 -8.22 16.31 -5.07
C THR A 16 -9.05 16.68 -6.29
N ALA A 17 -10.20 17.35 -6.10
CA ALA A 17 -11.04 17.79 -7.21
C ALA A 17 -10.28 18.73 -8.17
N HIS A 18 -9.57 19.71 -7.62
CA HIS A 18 -8.74 20.63 -8.41
C HIS A 18 -7.61 19.92 -9.17
N ALA A 19 -6.87 19.02 -8.51
CA ALA A 19 -5.78 18.28 -9.16
C ALA A 19 -6.28 17.43 -10.34
N ARG A 20 -7.46 16.82 -10.22
CA ARG A 20 -8.06 16.03 -11.30
C ARG A 20 -8.54 16.90 -12.47
N GLN A 21 -9.15 18.05 -12.20
CA GLN A 21 -9.56 19.01 -13.26
C GLN A 21 -8.37 19.47 -14.10
N GLN A 22 -7.22 19.71 -13.48
CA GLN A 22 -5.99 20.08 -14.17
C GLN A 22 -5.44 18.94 -15.03
N ALA A 23 -5.57 17.69 -14.57
CA ALA A 23 -5.10 16.52 -15.31
C ALA A 23 -5.96 16.18 -16.54
N THR A 24 -7.28 16.39 -16.47
CA THR A 24 -8.22 16.11 -17.58
C THR A 24 -8.11 17.05 -18.78
N GLY A 25 -7.30 18.11 -18.71
CA GLY A 25 -7.07 19.05 -19.81
C GLY A 25 -6.18 18.54 -20.96
N GLY A 26 -5.56 17.37 -20.81
CA GLY A 26 -4.72 16.72 -21.84
C GLY A 26 -5.43 15.53 -22.49
N GLN A 27 -5.72 15.60 -23.79
CA GLN A 27 -6.27 14.46 -24.53
C GLN A 27 -5.21 13.37 -24.73
N GLY A 28 -5.46 12.16 -24.21
CA GLY A 28 -4.66 10.97 -24.48
C GLY A 28 -5.35 9.69 -23.98
N LEU A 29 -5.43 8.66 -24.81
CA LEU A 29 -6.06 7.34 -24.57
C LEU A 29 -5.33 6.46 -23.53
N THR A 30 -4.53 7.03 -22.63
CA THR A 30 -3.90 6.32 -21.52
C THR A 30 -4.79 6.41 -20.30
N VAL A 31 -5.05 5.28 -19.62
CA VAL A 31 -5.71 5.29 -18.31
C VAL A 31 -4.73 5.91 -17.32
N ASP A 32 -4.70 7.23 -17.28
CA ASP A 32 -3.80 7.97 -16.41
C ASP A 32 -4.24 7.77 -14.96
N ALA A 33 -3.26 7.58 -14.09
CA ALA A 33 -3.50 7.44 -12.66
C ALA A 33 -4.17 8.71 -12.13
N LEU A 34 -5.27 8.57 -11.38
CA LEU A 34 -6.00 9.71 -10.84
C LEU A 34 -5.22 10.34 -9.68
N PRO A 35 -4.69 11.57 -9.82
CA PRO A 35 -4.01 12.25 -8.72
C PRO A 35 -5.01 12.43 -7.57
N THR A 36 -4.52 12.26 -6.35
CA THR A 36 -5.35 12.26 -5.14
C THR A 36 -4.57 12.90 -4.00
N VAL A 37 -5.21 13.82 -3.26
CA VAL A 37 -4.62 14.46 -2.09
C VAL A 37 -5.11 13.76 -0.84
N TYR A 38 -4.19 13.45 0.07
CA TYR A 38 -4.48 12.88 1.38
C TYR A 38 -3.50 13.45 2.42
N ARG A 39 -4.04 13.99 3.52
CA ARG A 39 -3.30 14.70 4.57
C ARG A 39 -2.33 15.74 4.02
N GLY A 40 -2.82 16.56 3.08
CA GLY A 40 -2.03 17.60 2.43
C GLY A 40 -0.91 17.11 1.50
N THR A 41 -0.77 15.80 1.28
CA THR A 41 0.20 15.22 0.34
C THR A 41 -0.50 14.85 -0.96
N GLN A 42 0.00 15.34 -2.10
CA GLN A 42 -0.50 14.99 -3.42
C GLN A 42 0.17 13.70 -3.93
N PHE A 43 -0.61 12.65 -4.07
CA PHE A 43 -0.18 11.36 -4.61
C PHE A 43 -0.41 11.30 -6.12
N ARG A 44 0.45 10.54 -6.81
CA ARG A 44 0.34 10.28 -8.25
C ARG A 44 -0.84 9.38 -8.59
N SER A 45 -1.34 8.62 -7.62
CA SER A 45 -2.51 7.76 -7.81
C SER A 45 -3.41 7.68 -6.56
N ALA A 46 -4.69 7.41 -6.79
CA ALA A 46 -5.65 7.10 -5.71
C ALA A 46 -5.24 5.83 -4.92
N LEU A 47 -4.54 4.89 -5.55
CA LEU A 47 -4.07 3.68 -4.89
C LEU A 47 -2.93 4.00 -3.90
N GLU A 48 -1.98 4.87 -4.26
CA GLU A 48 -0.95 5.35 -3.34
C GLU A 48 -1.57 6.11 -2.15
N ALA A 49 -2.52 7.02 -2.41
CA ALA A 49 -3.22 7.72 -1.33
C ALA A 49 -3.97 6.74 -0.39
N SER A 50 -4.55 5.67 -0.95
CA SER A 50 -5.19 4.59 -0.17
C SER A 50 -4.18 3.81 0.67
N TRP A 51 -2.97 3.59 0.17
CA TRP A 51 -1.87 3.00 0.96
C TRP A 51 -1.45 3.91 2.11
N ALA A 52 -1.31 5.22 1.89
CA ALA A 52 -1.04 6.18 2.96
C ALA A 52 -2.12 6.16 4.04
N ALA A 53 -3.39 6.17 3.65
CA ALA A 53 -4.52 6.08 4.58
C ALA A 53 -4.53 4.74 5.35
N THR A 54 -4.16 3.64 4.69
CA THR A 54 -4.03 2.33 5.33
C THR A 54 -2.89 2.30 6.34
N LEU A 55 -1.74 2.88 6.03
CA LEU A 55 -0.61 2.98 6.94
C LEU A 55 -0.98 3.80 8.18
N ASP A 56 -1.66 4.92 7.99
CA ASP A 56 -2.18 5.75 9.09
C ASP A 56 -3.19 5.00 9.96
N SER A 57 -4.06 4.17 9.40
CA SER A 57 -5.04 3.40 10.19
C SER A 57 -4.38 2.39 11.14
N TYR A 58 -3.15 1.98 10.85
CA TYR A 58 -2.33 1.13 11.72
C TYR A 58 -1.32 1.91 12.58
N GLY A 59 -1.34 3.24 12.54
CA GLY A 59 -0.38 4.09 13.26
C GLY A 59 1.05 3.97 12.73
N ILE A 60 1.24 3.60 11.47
CA ILE A 60 2.56 3.43 10.85
C ILE A 60 2.96 4.75 10.19
N ALA A 61 4.03 5.38 10.68
CA ALA A 61 4.60 6.56 10.06
C ALA A 61 5.25 6.25 8.70
N TRP A 62 5.03 7.12 7.72
CA TRP A 62 5.48 6.95 6.34
C TRP A 62 6.07 8.24 5.75
N LEU A 63 6.95 8.07 4.77
CA LEU A 63 7.47 9.12 3.90
C LEU A 63 7.11 8.77 2.46
N TYR A 64 6.49 9.71 1.73
CA TYR A 64 6.13 9.53 0.32
C TYR A 64 7.26 10.01 -0.59
N GLU A 65 7.64 9.18 -1.57
CA GLU A 65 8.71 9.43 -2.54
C GLU A 65 9.99 10.05 -1.92
N PRO A 66 10.55 9.45 -0.85
CA PRO A 66 11.50 10.13 0.02
C PRO A 66 12.81 10.51 -0.67
N GLN A 67 13.27 9.69 -1.62
CA GLN A 67 14.48 9.95 -2.39
C GLN A 67 14.57 9.09 -3.62
N LEU A 68 15.24 9.62 -4.64
CA LEU A 68 15.61 8.86 -5.83
C LEU A 68 16.90 8.06 -5.58
N VAL A 69 16.90 6.79 -5.95
CA VAL A 69 18.04 5.88 -5.82
C VAL A 69 18.54 5.40 -7.18
N THR A 70 19.83 5.07 -7.25
CA THR A 70 20.43 4.38 -8.39
C THR A 70 20.59 2.91 -8.04
N LEU A 71 19.96 2.04 -8.84
CA LEU A 71 20.00 0.59 -8.66
C LEU A 71 21.31 -0.01 -9.20
N PRO A 72 21.69 -1.24 -8.79
CA PRO A 72 22.85 -1.96 -9.33
C PRO A 72 22.93 -2.02 -10.85
N SER A 73 21.78 -2.07 -11.53
CA SER A 73 21.62 -2.06 -12.99
C SER A 73 21.93 -0.69 -13.63
N GLY A 74 22.16 0.34 -12.82
CA GLY A 74 22.28 1.74 -13.24
C GLY A 74 20.95 2.46 -13.41
N ALA A 75 19.82 1.76 -13.25
CA ALA A 75 18.50 2.37 -13.37
C ALA A 75 18.20 3.34 -12.22
N ARG A 76 17.60 4.49 -12.54
CA ARG A 76 17.02 5.40 -11.54
C ARG A 76 15.67 4.84 -11.08
N TYR A 77 15.45 4.83 -9.77
CA TYR A 77 14.25 4.30 -9.14
C TYR A 77 13.80 5.21 -7.99
N LEU A 78 12.52 5.56 -7.96
CA LEU A 78 11.90 6.35 -6.89
C LEU A 78 10.84 5.45 -6.25
N PRO A 79 11.11 4.88 -5.06
CA PRO A 79 10.11 4.06 -4.37
C PRO A 79 8.98 4.93 -3.81
N ASP A 80 7.76 4.39 -3.78
CA ASP A 80 6.58 5.16 -3.38
C ASP A 80 6.59 5.51 -1.88
N PHE A 81 6.92 4.56 -1.00
CA PHE A 81 6.95 4.78 0.45
C PHE A 81 8.18 4.22 1.16
N HIS A 82 8.62 4.94 2.20
CA HIS A 82 9.53 4.43 3.24
C HIS A 82 8.88 4.53 4.61
N LEU A 83 9.06 3.48 5.43
CA LEU A 83 8.58 3.34 6.80
C LEU A 83 9.79 3.26 7.74
N PRO A 84 10.38 4.40 8.16
CA PRO A 84 11.72 4.42 8.76
C PRO A 84 11.81 3.66 10.09
N ALA A 85 10.73 3.67 10.88
CA ALA A 85 10.67 2.94 12.15
C ALA A 85 10.70 1.42 11.96
N LEU A 86 10.31 0.94 10.78
CA LEU A 86 10.22 -0.48 10.45
C LEU A 86 11.32 -0.94 9.49
N GLY A 87 12.13 -0.04 8.93
CA GLY A 87 13.10 -0.37 7.87
C GLY A 87 12.43 -1.14 6.74
N THR A 88 11.30 -0.61 6.28
CA THR A 88 10.42 -1.22 5.28
C THR A 88 10.08 -0.19 4.23
N TRP A 89 10.12 -0.59 2.96
CA TRP A 89 9.73 0.19 1.80
C TRP A 89 8.52 -0.46 1.13
N ILE A 90 7.66 0.35 0.52
CA ILE A 90 6.50 -0.13 -0.22
C ILE A 90 6.50 0.52 -1.61
N GLU A 91 6.46 -0.33 -2.64
CA GLU A 91 6.14 0.03 -4.02
C GLU A 91 4.68 -0.32 -4.29
N VAL A 92 3.87 0.65 -4.67
CA VAL A 92 2.45 0.46 -4.95
C VAL A 92 2.25 0.09 -6.42
N LYS A 93 1.52 -0.99 -6.67
CA LYS A 93 1.21 -1.47 -8.03
C LYS A 93 -0.23 -1.97 -8.10
N GLY A 94 -0.91 -1.61 -9.20
CA GLY A 94 -2.22 -2.16 -9.54
C GLY A 94 -2.15 -3.64 -9.90
N ASP A 95 -3.28 -4.34 -9.82
CA ASP A 95 -3.36 -5.74 -10.28
C ASP A 95 -2.97 -5.83 -11.77
N GLY A 96 -2.14 -6.82 -12.12
CA GLY A 96 -1.74 -7.06 -13.51
C GLY A 96 -0.70 -6.06 -14.06
N VAL A 97 -0.11 -5.20 -13.23
CA VAL A 97 1.02 -4.33 -13.63
C VAL A 97 2.33 -5.08 -13.35
N PRO A 98 3.00 -5.65 -14.37
CA PRO A 98 4.11 -6.59 -14.15
C PRO A 98 5.43 -5.92 -13.74
N ARG A 99 5.52 -4.58 -13.81
CA ARG A 99 6.78 -3.84 -13.66
C ARG A 99 7.22 -3.68 -12.20
N VAL A 100 7.62 -4.79 -11.58
CA VAL A 100 8.10 -4.86 -10.19
C VAL A 100 9.61 -5.09 -10.11
N GLU A 101 10.31 -5.24 -11.23
CA GLU A 101 11.71 -5.65 -11.29
C GLU A 101 12.62 -4.71 -10.50
N LYS A 102 12.38 -3.40 -10.61
CA LYS A 102 13.11 -2.38 -9.84
C LYS A 102 12.94 -2.52 -8.34
N ALA A 103 11.74 -2.87 -7.86
CA ALA A 103 11.48 -3.11 -6.45
C ALA A 103 12.20 -4.37 -5.96
N PHE A 104 12.25 -5.42 -6.79
CA PHE A 104 13.03 -6.63 -6.48
C PHE A 104 14.53 -6.36 -6.42
N GLU A 105 15.05 -5.63 -7.39
CA GLU A 105 16.44 -5.22 -7.42
C GLU A 105 16.80 -4.35 -6.21
N PHE A 106 15.93 -3.39 -5.86
CA PHE A 106 16.10 -2.56 -4.67
C PHE A 106 16.05 -3.38 -3.38
N GLY A 107 15.15 -4.36 -3.29
CA GLY A 107 15.09 -5.30 -2.17
C GLY A 107 16.37 -6.13 -2.02
N GLY A 108 16.97 -6.54 -3.13
CA GLY A 108 18.28 -7.21 -3.15
C GLY A 108 19.41 -6.29 -2.69
N MET A 109 19.42 -5.03 -3.16
CA MET A 109 20.38 -4.01 -2.76
C MET A 109 20.33 -3.70 -1.25
N LEU A 110 19.14 -3.70 -0.66
CA LEU A 110 18.93 -3.41 0.77
C LEU A 110 19.07 -4.63 1.69
N ALA A 111 19.21 -5.83 1.12
CA ALA A 111 19.40 -7.04 1.89
C ALA A 111 20.83 -7.12 2.47
N CYS A 112 20.96 -7.59 3.71
CA CYS A 112 22.28 -7.83 4.28
C CYS A 112 22.85 -9.18 3.81
N SER A 113 24.17 -9.30 3.80
CA SER A 113 24.88 -10.57 3.52
C SER A 113 25.16 -11.42 4.78
N CYS A 114 24.63 -11.06 5.94
CA CYS A 114 24.91 -11.77 7.19
C CYS A 114 24.40 -13.23 7.18
N PRO A 115 25.08 -14.15 7.89
CA PRO A 115 24.54 -15.48 8.14
C PRO A 115 23.20 -15.41 8.87
N ARG A 116 22.22 -16.21 8.44
CA ARG A 116 20.83 -16.10 8.89
C ARG A 116 20.64 -16.18 10.41
N LEU A 117 21.43 -17.01 11.08
CA LEU A 117 21.36 -17.23 12.53
C LEU A 117 22.31 -16.32 13.34
N ALA A 118 23.11 -15.50 12.67
CA ALA A 118 24.11 -14.62 13.29
C ALA A 118 24.03 -13.17 12.77
N CYS A 119 22.88 -12.78 12.19
CA CYS A 119 22.69 -11.42 11.67
C CYS A 119 22.59 -10.41 12.82
N THR A 120 23.47 -9.41 12.80
CA THR A 120 23.53 -8.32 13.79
C THR A 120 23.02 -6.99 13.24
N CYS A 121 22.51 -6.97 12.00
CA CYS A 121 21.91 -5.78 11.41
C CYS A 121 20.74 -5.28 12.26
N ARG A 122 20.51 -3.95 12.22
CA ARG A 122 19.37 -3.31 12.90
C ARG A 122 18.05 -4.02 12.59
N TRP A 123 17.86 -4.38 11.32
CA TRP A 123 16.81 -5.28 10.87
C TRP A 123 17.44 -6.57 10.34
N PRO A 124 17.14 -7.74 10.92
CA PRO A 124 17.65 -9.01 10.41
C PRO A 124 17.32 -9.20 8.93
N GLY A 125 18.34 -9.54 8.13
CA GLY A 125 18.20 -9.64 6.68
C GLY A 125 18.28 -8.30 5.93
N GLY A 126 18.42 -7.15 6.63
CA GLY A 126 18.43 -5.79 6.06
C GLY A 126 17.05 -5.12 6.06
N GLU A 127 16.88 -4.06 5.28
CA GLU A 127 15.59 -3.39 5.06
C GLU A 127 14.69 -4.16 4.09
N LEU A 128 13.40 -4.23 4.41
CA LEU A 128 12.41 -4.98 3.65
C LEU A 128 11.84 -4.11 2.53
N VAL A 129 11.65 -4.68 1.34
CA VAL A 129 10.89 -4.03 0.27
C VAL A 129 9.67 -4.89 -0.04
N LEU A 130 8.51 -4.25 -0.08
CA LEU A 130 7.23 -4.88 -0.38
C LEU A 130 6.63 -4.25 -1.63
N VAL A 131 5.91 -5.04 -2.42
CA VAL A 131 5.00 -4.54 -3.44
C VAL A 131 3.60 -4.55 -2.84
N GLY A 132 3.02 -3.38 -2.64
CA GLY A 132 1.65 -3.19 -2.17
C GLY A 132 0.66 -3.29 -3.32
N HIS A 133 -0.32 -4.18 -3.19
CA HIS A 133 -1.36 -4.41 -4.20
C HIS A 133 -2.70 -3.82 -3.76
N PRO A 134 -3.61 -3.49 -4.70
CA PRO A 134 -4.99 -3.25 -4.33
C PRO A 134 -5.60 -4.51 -3.68
N PRO A 135 -6.62 -4.32 -2.83
CA PRO A 135 -7.46 -5.45 -2.42
C PRO A 135 -8.03 -6.11 -3.68
N ARG A 136 -8.11 -7.45 -3.70
CA ARG A 136 -8.62 -8.20 -4.85
C ARG A 136 -9.97 -7.64 -5.25
N GLN A 137 -10.11 -7.17 -6.48
CA GLN A 137 -11.43 -7.07 -7.09
C GLN A 137 -12.00 -8.49 -7.07
N GLY A 138 -13.12 -8.72 -6.39
CA GLY A 138 -13.72 -10.03 -6.11
C GLY A 138 -13.44 -11.10 -7.16
N ALA A 139 -12.96 -12.26 -6.71
CA ALA A 139 -12.51 -13.34 -7.58
C ALA A 139 -13.69 -14.09 -8.26
N PRO A 140 -13.45 -14.80 -9.37
CA PRO A 140 -14.37 -15.80 -9.92
C PRO A 140 -14.76 -16.82 -8.85
N GLY A 141 -16.05 -17.17 -8.79
CA GLY A 141 -16.60 -17.95 -7.68
C GLY A 141 -17.03 -17.05 -6.54
N VAL A 142 -18.07 -16.25 -6.81
CA VAL A 142 -18.99 -15.76 -5.80
C VAL A 142 -19.11 -16.77 -4.68
N ASP A 143 -18.79 -16.35 -3.45
CA ASP A 143 -19.29 -17.00 -2.25
C ASP A 143 -20.72 -17.49 -2.54
N GLU A 144 -20.98 -18.79 -2.36
CA GLU A 144 -22.22 -19.45 -2.83
C GLU A 144 -23.48 -18.69 -2.40
N ARG A 145 -23.39 -17.97 -1.28
CA ARG A 145 -24.43 -17.06 -0.77
C ARG A 145 -24.85 -15.99 -1.78
N TYR A 146 -23.98 -15.59 -2.70
CA TYR A 146 -24.20 -14.57 -3.72
C TYR A 146 -24.20 -15.14 -5.14
N ALA A 147 -24.20 -16.47 -5.33
CA ALA A 147 -24.24 -17.10 -6.65
C ALA A 147 -25.46 -16.69 -7.49
N HIS A 148 -26.55 -16.27 -6.83
CA HIS A 148 -27.80 -15.82 -7.46
C HIS A 148 -27.81 -14.33 -7.82
N TRP A 149 -26.78 -13.55 -7.46
CA TRP A 149 -26.75 -12.10 -7.69
C TRP A 149 -26.25 -11.76 -9.11
N PRO A 150 -26.83 -10.74 -9.78
CA PRO A 150 -26.40 -10.34 -11.11
C PRO A 150 -24.96 -9.81 -11.12
N VAL A 151 -24.19 -10.07 -12.19
CA VAL A 151 -22.76 -9.70 -12.34
C VAL A 151 -22.47 -8.22 -12.01
N ARG A 152 -23.39 -7.31 -12.34
CA ARG A 152 -23.26 -5.88 -11.98
C ARG A 152 -23.33 -5.63 -10.47
N ALA A 153 -24.13 -6.40 -9.73
CA ALA A 153 -24.20 -6.34 -8.28
C ALA A 153 -23.04 -7.08 -7.61
N LEU A 154 -22.51 -8.14 -8.24
CA LEU A 154 -21.27 -8.79 -7.84
C LEU A 154 -20.05 -7.89 -8.01
N ARG A 155 -20.00 -7.10 -9.08
CA ARG A 155 -19.02 -6.01 -9.20
C ARG A 155 -19.16 -5.04 -8.03
N ARG A 156 -20.37 -4.67 -7.58
CA ARG A 156 -20.57 -3.85 -6.35
C ARG A 156 -20.05 -4.54 -5.08
N LEU A 157 -20.21 -5.86 -4.95
CA LEU A 157 -19.67 -6.66 -3.83
C LEU A 157 -18.15 -6.85 -3.89
N ALA A 158 -17.56 -6.94 -5.08
CA ALA A 158 -16.11 -7.01 -5.30
C ALA A 158 -15.36 -5.76 -4.81
N TRP A 159 -16.05 -4.64 -4.59
CA TRP A 159 -15.50 -3.45 -3.92
C TRP A 159 -15.50 -3.54 -2.38
N ARG A 160 -16.08 -4.60 -1.80
CA ARG A 160 -16.18 -4.81 -0.34
C ARG A 160 -15.00 -5.59 0.23
N THR A 161 -14.08 -6.07 -0.61
CA THR A 161 -12.80 -6.58 -0.11
C THR A 161 -11.96 -5.38 0.31
N HIS A 162 -11.84 -5.22 1.62
CA HIS A 162 -11.05 -4.17 2.26
C HIS A 162 -9.82 -4.81 2.90
N HIS A 163 -9.16 -5.76 2.23
CA HIS A 163 -8.06 -6.51 2.83
C HIS A 163 -6.73 -6.13 2.20
N MET A 164 -5.76 -5.76 3.04
CA MET A 164 -4.44 -5.32 2.60
C MET A 164 -3.68 -6.47 1.96
N ARG A 165 -3.10 -6.24 0.79
CA ARG A 165 -2.34 -7.25 0.04
C ARG A 165 -0.94 -6.76 -0.28
N TRP A 166 0.04 -7.65 -0.17
CA TRP A 166 1.42 -7.33 -0.47
C TRP A 166 2.16 -8.56 -1.01
N THR A 167 3.29 -8.31 -1.67
CA THR A 167 4.28 -9.32 -2.05
C THR A 167 5.63 -8.90 -1.51
N SER A 168 6.39 -9.83 -0.95
CA SER A 168 7.76 -9.60 -0.52
C SER A 168 8.74 -9.80 -1.66
N THR A 169 9.74 -8.93 -1.77
CA THR A 169 10.80 -9.04 -2.78
C THR A 169 11.90 -10.05 -2.42
N ARG A 170 11.93 -10.54 -1.16
CA ARG A 170 13.00 -11.41 -0.64
C ARG A 170 12.84 -12.90 -0.96
N GLY A 171 11.91 -13.27 -1.85
CA GLY A 171 11.59 -14.67 -2.16
C GLY A 171 11.05 -15.48 -0.97
N ARG A 172 10.70 -14.81 0.13
CA ARG A 172 10.09 -15.38 1.34
C ARG A 172 8.82 -14.62 1.66
N ALA A 173 7.84 -15.29 2.25
CA ALA A 173 6.66 -14.61 2.76
C ALA A 173 7.04 -13.55 3.80
N ALA A 174 6.34 -12.43 3.74
CA ALA A 174 6.29 -11.44 4.82
C ALA A 174 4.89 -11.48 5.39
N TRP A 175 4.77 -11.40 6.71
CA TRP A 175 3.51 -11.38 7.43
C TRP A 175 3.30 -10.02 8.07
N PHE A 176 2.05 -9.64 8.28
CA PHE A 176 1.69 -8.43 9.01
C PHE A 176 1.22 -8.80 10.42
N THR A 177 1.57 -8.01 11.43
CA THR A 177 1.12 -8.27 12.80
C THR A 177 1.09 -6.99 13.63
N ARG A 178 0.47 -7.09 14.79
CA ARG A 178 0.60 -6.18 15.93
C ARG A 178 1.56 -6.82 16.94
N CYS A 179 2.66 -6.15 17.25
CA CYS A 179 3.62 -6.66 18.21
C CYS A 179 3.03 -6.65 19.63
N PRO A 180 3.06 -7.77 20.38
CA PRO A 180 2.52 -7.80 21.74
C PRO A 180 3.33 -6.95 22.73
N ASP A 181 4.63 -6.75 22.48
CA ASP A 181 5.53 -6.04 23.39
C ASP A 181 5.48 -4.52 23.25
N CYS A 182 5.41 -4.02 22.01
CA CYS A 182 5.48 -2.58 21.73
C CYS A 182 4.26 -2.00 21.02
N ASP A 183 3.21 -2.81 20.81
CA ASP A 183 1.96 -2.43 20.14
C ASP A 183 2.11 -2.00 18.67
N ALA A 184 3.34 -1.93 18.16
CA ALA A 184 3.59 -1.49 16.79
C ALA A 184 3.01 -2.50 15.78
N HIS A 185 2.29 -1.96 14.79
CA HIS A 185 1.91 -2.72 13.60
C HIS A 185 3.05 -2.70 12.58
N GLY A 186 3.21 -3.78 11.84
CA GLY A 186 4.19 -3.82 10.76
C GLY A 186 4.41 -5.20 10.16
N TRP A 187 5.22 -5.21 9.11
CA TRP A 187 5.62 -6.44 8.43
C TRP A 187 6.83 -7.08 9.08
N PHE A 188 6.91 -8.40 9.00
CA PHE A 188 8.07 -9.18 9.42
C PHE A 188 8.25 -10.41 8.51
N ASP A 189 9.50 -10.82 8.35
CA ASP A 189 9.94 -12.01 7.62
C ASP A 189 10.88 -12.88 8.48
N ALA A 190 10.97 -12.54 9.78
CA ALA A 190 11.70 -13.23 10.83
C ALA A 190 10.92 -13.08 12.14
N ALA A 191 11.13 -13.97 13.12
CA ALA A 191 10.41 -13.98 14.40
C ALA A 191 10.81 -12.84 15.37
N ARG A 192 11.03 -11.63 14.85
CA ARG A 192 11.41 -10.42 15.59
C ARG A 192 10.63 -9.22 15.05
N CYS A 193 10.16 -8.38 15.95
CA CYS A 193 9.46 -7.15 15.61
C CYS A 193 10.44 -6.16 14.96
N ARG A 194 10.08 -5.56 13.82
CA ARG A 194 10.95 -4.58 13.15
C ARG A 194 11.04 -3.23 13.86
N ALA A 195 10.08 -2.91 14.73
CA ALA A 195 10.08 -1.70 15.55
C ALA A 195 10.93 -1.85 16.83
N CYS A 196 10.53 -2.73 17.75
CA CYS A 196 11.23 -2.89 19.04
C CYS A 196 12.40 -3.89 19.02
N ARG A 197 12.54 -4.70 17.98
CA ARG A 197 13.55 -5.79 17.83
C ARG A 197 13.39 -6.96 18.82
N GLY A 198 12.34 -6.92 19.65
CA GLY A 198 11.91 -8.01 20.52
C GLY A 198 11.37 -9.21 19.75
N PRO A 199 11.25 -10.37 20.41
CA PRO A 199 10.66 -11.57 19.81
C PRO A 199 9.19 -11.34 19.47
N LEU A 200 8.70 -11.98 18.41
CA LEU A 200 7.25 -12.03 18.09
C LEU A 200 6.58 -13.27 18.67
N ALA A 201 7.02 -13.73 19.84
CA ALA A 201 6.44 -14.89 20.50
C ALA A 201 4.97 -14.61 20.87
N GLY A 202 4.07 -15.50 20.46
CA GLY A 202 2.63 -15.34 20.68
C GLY A 202 1.94 -14.31 19.75
N ALA A 203 2.68 -13.62 18.87
CA ALA A 203 2.08 -12.75 17.88
C ALA A 203 1.46 -13.57 16.73
N HIS A 204 0.26 -13.18 16.29
CA HIS A 204 -0.35 -13.77 15.09
C HIS A 204 0.16 -13.05 13.83
N GLY A 205 0.72 -13.82 12.89
CA GLY A 205 1.17 -13.31 11.59
C GLY A 205 0.10 -13.46 10.51
N HIS A 206 -0.49 -12.35 10.08
CA HIS A 206 -1.49 -12.34 9.02
C HIS A 206 -0.82 -12.44 7.64
N GLN A 207 -1.41 -13.27 6.78
CA GLN A 207 -1.00 -13.42 5.38
C GLN A 207 -1.57 -12.27 4.52
N PRO A 208 -1.01 -12.04 3.31
CA PRO A 208 -1.58 -11.08 2.37
C PRO A 208 -3.06 -11.37 2.09
N GLY A 209 -3.92 -10.37 2.28
CA GLY A 209 -5.36 -10.48 2.04
C GLY A 209 -6.16 -11.15 3.17
N ALA A 210 -5.58 -11.34 4.36
CA ALA A 210 -6.31 -11.81 5.53
C ALA A 210 -7.43 -10.83 5.95
N ASP A 211 -8.55 -11.38 6.43
CA ASP A 211 -9.77 -10.62 6.70
C ASP A 211 -9.57 -9.59 7.83
N GLU A 212 -8.70 -9.89 8.80
CA GLU A 212 -8.42 -9.01 9.94
C GLU A 212 -7.51 -7.83 9.59
N VAL A 213 -6.89 -7.85 8.40
CA VAL A 213 -5.99 -6.78 7.96
C VAL A 213 -6.72 -5.90 6.96
N SER A 214 -7.41 -4.89 7.49
CA SER A 214 -8.10 -3.85 6.72
C SER A 214 -7.20 -3.03 5.77
N PHE A 215 -7.79 -2.56 4.67
CA PHE A 215 -7.25 -1.65 3.66
C PHE A 215 -8.24 -0.50 3.47
N VAL A 216 -7.76 0.73 3.64
CA VAL A 216 -8.54 1.95 3.57
C VAL A 216 -8.47 2.52 2.16
N ARG A 217 -9.63 2.79 1.54
CA ARG A 217 -9.70 3.40 0.21
C ARG A 217 -9.91 4.90 0.31
N VAL A 218 -9.17 5.66 -0.50
CA VAL A 218 -9.39 7.08 -0.76
C VAL A 218 -9.78 7.22 -2.23
N THR A 219 -11.04 7.51 -2.51
CA THR A 219 -11.56 7.60 -3.89
C THR A 219 -11.59 9.03 -4.44
N GLY A 220 -11.35 10.04 -3.60
CA GLY A 220 -11.69 11.43 -3.91
C GLY A 220 -13.21 11.62 -4.09
N PRO A 221 -13.67 12.84 -4.39
CA PRO A 221 -15.06 13.06 -4.77
C PRO A 221 -15.38 12.27 -6.05
N ALA A 222 -16.61 11.76 -6.14
CA ALA A 222 -17.10 11.17 -7.39
C ALA A 222 -16.96 12.23 -8.49
N VAL A 223 -16.43 11.84 -9.65
CA VAL A 223 -16.54 12.69 -10.82
C VAL A 223 -18.00 12.57 -11.23
N ASP A 224 -18.76 13.65 -11.13
CA ASP A 224 -20.14 13.66 -11.62
C ASP A 224 -20.08 13.45 -13.14
N ASP A 225 -20.65 12.33 -13.62
CA ASP A 225 -20.80 11.98 -15.04
C ASP A 225 -21.83 12.90 -15.74
N GLU A 226 -21.90 14.20 -15.42
CA GLU A 226 -22.88 15.14 -15.98
C GLU A 226 -22.52 15.69 -17.37
N GLY A 227 -21.54 15.10 -18.07
CA GLY A 227 -21.07 15.60 -19.38
C GLY A 227 -21.34 14.71 -20.59
N ALA A 228 -21.83 13.48 -20.44
CA ALA A 228 -21.88 12.50 -21.54
C ALA A 228 -23.27 12.36 -22.22
N ALA A 229 -24.23 13.22 -21.90
CA ALA A 229 -25.54 13.23 -22.54
C ALA A 229 -25.98 14.66 -22.88
N ALA A 230 -25.45 15.19 -23.99
CA ALA A 230 -26.05 16.27 -24.76
C ALA A 230 -25.81 16.01 -26.25
#